data_AF-A0A6N3CI87-F1
#
_entry.id   AF-A0A6N3CI87-F1
#
_cell.length_a   1.000
_cell.length_b   1.000
_cell.length_c   1.000
_cell.angle_alpha   90.00
_cell.angle_beta   90.00
_cell.angle_gamma   90.00
#
_symmetry.space_group_name_H-M   'P 1'
#
loop_
_entity.id
_entity.type
_entity.pdbx_description
1 polymer ?
#
loop_
_entity_poly.entity_id
_entity_poly.type
_entity_poly.pdbx_seq_one_letter_code
_entity_poly.pdbx_strand_id
1 'polypeptide(L)'
;MLLRRRISRIFYLKKFFDYPVTFNARTILNLGLGRTVRAAIGYLRATLSKRPELSLQDFYINRFGRPLYKMFFEHYTEKVWGVHPSVLGADWGAQRVNGLSIKSLLKNMLVRKKRMPGDIRQKDTEKSLIENFLYPKFGPGQLWETAAREIERDEKGTILLMHRLVRIHYEDGLIRSVTAATPDGHVDIPCDYVLSSMPVKDLVSTFTGITVPPEVFSVATSLPYRDFITVGILVDRLKIRHNGQPPTFGNRIPDTWIYIQERDVRIGRLQVFNNWSPYLVEDYRHCIWLGLEYFCNENDEL
;
A
#
# COMPACT_ATOMS: atom_id res chain seq x y z
N MET A 1 -2.43 -0.70 22.09
CA MET A 1 -2.86 -0.72 20.67
C MET A 1 -4.37 -0.52 20.59
N LEU A 2 -4.87 0.08 19.52
CA LEU A 2 -6.28 0.29 19.23
C LEU A 2 -6.77 -0.76 18.24
N LEU A 3 -7.92 -1.39 18.48
CA LEU A 3 -8.59 -2.21 17.48
C LEU A 3 -9.38 -1.31 16.52
N ARG A 4 -9.12 -1.45 15.22
CA ARG A 4 -9.75 -0.63 14.17
C ARG A 4 -10.43 -1.50 13.14
N ARG A 5 -11.69 -1.18 12.85
CA ARG A 5 -12.43 -1.79 11.76
C ARG A 5 -11.97 -1.17 10.45
N ARG A 6 -11.53 -2.01 9.52
CA ARG A 6 -11.14 -1.56 8.19
C ARG A 6 -12.37 -1.35 7.33
N ILE A 7 -12.58 -0.13 6.87
CA ILE A 7 -13.64 0.20 5.92
C ILE A 7 -13.00 0.96 4.78
N SER A 8 -13.12 0.42 3.57
CA SER A 8 -12.57 1.04 2.39
C SER A 8 -13.56 0.99 1.24
N ARG A 9 -13.51 2.04 0.43
CA ARG A 9 -14.33 2.16 -0.78
C ARG A 9 -13.47 2.57 -1.96
N ILE A 10 -14.00 2.37 -3.15
CA ILE A 10 -13.43 2.88 -4.40
C ILE A 10 -14.30 4.06 -4.85
N PHE A 11 -13.68 5.18 -5.19
CA PHE A 11 -14.35 6.30 -5.84
C PHE A 11 -14.08 6.25 -7.35
N TYR A 12 -15.14 6.04 -8.13
CA TYR A 12 -15.09 5.92 -9.59
C TYR A 12 -16.44 6.32 -10.19
N LEU A 13 -16.46 6.90 -11.40
CA LEU A 13 -17.68 7.42 -12.02
C LEU A 13 -18.45 8.39 -11.10
N LYS A 14 -17.72 9.16 -10.29
CA LYS A 14 -18.23 10.07 -9.26
C LYS A 14 -19.13 9.37 -8.22
N LYS A 15 -18.95 8.05 -8.03
CA LYS A 15 -19.74 7.21 -7.12
C LYS A 15 -18.82 6.34 -6.27
N PHE A 16 -19.33 5.92 -5.12
CA PHE A 16 -18.63 5.00 -4.23
C PHE A 16 -19.01 3.55 -4.52
N PHE A 17 -18.00 2.70 -4.72
CA PHE A 17 -18.10 1.25 -4.80
C PHE A 17 -17.47 0.62 -3.56
N ASP A 18 -17.93 -0.56 -3.20
CA ASP A 18 -17.33 -1.31 -2.10
C ASP A 18 -15.94 -1.81 -2.50
N TYR A 19 -15.03 -1.92 -1.51
CA TYR A 19 -13.73 -2.57 -1.69
C TYR A 19 -13.69 -3.87 -0.87
N PRO A 20 -13.29 -5.01 -1.48
CA PRO A 20 -13.11 -5.22 -2.91
C PRO A 20 -14.43 -5.05 -3.69
N VAL A 21 -14.36 -4.83 -5.01
CA VAL A 21 -15.57 -4.64 -5.84
C VAL A 21 -16.47 -5.87 -5.74
N THR A 22 -17.68 -5.69 -5.21
CA THR A 22 -18.69 -6.75 -5.12
C THR A 22 -19.86 -6.51 -6.07
N PHE A 23 -20.38 -7.58 -6.66
CA PHE A 23 -21.63 -7.56 -7.43
C PHE A 23 -22.83 -7.51 -6.48
N ASN A 24 -23.20 -6.30 -6.07
CA ASN A 24 -24.41 -6.05 -5.28
C ASN A 24 -25.30 -5.02 -5.98
N ALA A 25 -26.52 -4.82 -5.47
CA ALA A 25 -27.50 -3.89 -6.05
C ALA A 25 -26.94 -2.46 -6.21
N ARG A 26 -26.14 -1.98 -5.24
CA ARG A 26 -25.50 -0.66 -5.30
C ARG A 26 -24.48 -0.59 -6.44
N THR A 27 -23.63 -1.59 -6.62
CA THR A 27 -22.66 -1.66 -7.74
C THR A 27 -23.39 -1.69 -9.08
N ILE A 28 -24.46 -2.47 -9.20
CA ILE A 28 -25.26 -2.55 -10.45
C ILE A 28 -25.91 -1.21 -10.77
N LEU A 29 -26.52 -0.55 -9.78
CA LEU A 29 -27.11 0.78 -9.92
C LEU A 29 -26.05 1.83 -10.28
N ASN A 30 -24.87 1.76 -9.65
CA ASN A 30 -23.79 2.70 -9.87
C ASN A 30 -23.19 2.58 -11.27
N LEU A 31 -22.94 1.35 -11.75
CA LEU A 31 -22.43 1.05 -13.09
C LEU A 31 -23.46 1.32 -14.19
N GLY A 32 -24.73 1.06 -13.90
CA GLY A 32 -25.83 1.03 -14.87
C GLY A 32 -25.87 -0.27 -15.68
N LEU A 33 -27.06 -0.61 -16.19
CA LEU A 33 -27.34 -1.88 -16.87
C LEU A 33 -26.33 -2.22 -17.97
N GLY A 34 -26.02 -1.28 -18.85
CA GLY A 34 -25.12 -1.52 -19.98
C GLY A 34 -23.67 -1.84 -19.59
N ARG A 35 -23.14 -1.26 -18.51
CA ARG A 35 -21.80 -1.63 -18.00
C ARG A 35 -21.84 -2.96 -17.27
N THR A 36 -22.89 -3.21 -16.50
CA THR A 36 -23.09 -4.47 -15.77
C THR A 36 -23.20 -5.67 -16.71
N VAL A 37 -24.02 -5.58 -17.76
CA VAL A 37 -24.18 -6.67 -18.74
C VAL A 37 -22.85 -6.95 -19.46
N ARG A 38 -22.12 -5.91 -19.89
CA ARG A 38 -20.79 -6.07 -20.48
C ARG A 38 -19.81 -6.73 -19.52
N ALA A 39 -19.80 -6.32 -18.25
CA ALA A 39 -18.97 -6.94 -17.22
C ALA A 39 -19.29 -8.43 -17.03
N ALA A 40 -20.56 -8.79 -16.95
CA ALA A 40 -21.01 -10.17 -16.81
C ALA A 40 -20.60 -11.04 -18.02
N ILE A 41 -20.85 -10.57 -19.25
CA ILE A 41 -20.45 -11.27 -20.48
C ILE A 41 -18.93 -11.42 -20.54
N GLY A 42 -18.19 -10.36 -20.20
CA GLY A 42 -16.73 -10.37 -20.19
C GLY A 42 -16.15 -11.36 -19.18
N TYR A 43 -16.75 -11.45 -17.99
CA TYR A 43 -16.37 -12.43 -16.98
C TYR A 43 -16.65 -13.86 -17.46
N LEU A 44 -17.86 -14.14 -17.99
CA LEU A 44 -18.19 -15.46 -18.53
C LEU A 44 -17.22 -15.91 -19.63
N ARG A 45 -16.88 -15.01 -20.55
CA ARG A 45 -15.87 -15.30 -21.59
C ARG A 45 -14.51 -15.65 -21.00
N ALA A 46 -14.04 -14.94 -19.97
CA ALA A 46 -12.78 -15.24 -19.30
C ALA A 46 -12.80 -16.58 -18.54
N THR A 47 -13.97 -17.01 -18.05
CA THR A 47 -14.10 -18.34 -17.43
C THR A 47 -14.10 -19.49 -18.44
N LEU A 48 -14.58 -19.24 -19.66
CA LEU A 48 -14.66 -20.24 -20.73
C LEU A 48 -13.37 -20.36 -21.54
N SER A 49 -12.64 -19.25 -21.74
CA SER A 49 -11.41 -19.19 -22.50
C SER A 49 -10.36 -18.39 -21.73
N LYS A 50 -9.37 -19.12 -21.20
CA LYS A 50 -8.23 -18.51 -20.49
C LYS A 50 -7.11 -18.18 -21.45
N ARG A 51 -6.44 -17.07 -21.16
CA ARG A 51 -5.23 -16.61 -21.86
C ARG A 51 -3.97 -17.12 -21.15
N PRO A 52 -2.83 -17.26 -21.84
CA PRO A 52 -1.53 -17.38 -21.18
C PRO A 52 -1.31 -16.18 -20.24
N GLU A 53 -0.96 -16.44 -18.98
CA GLU A 53 -0.71 -15.39 -17.97
C GLU A 53 0.74 -14.94 -18.03
N LEU A 54 1.08 -14.11 -19.02
CA LEU A 54 2.42 -13.54 -19.17
C LEU A 54 2.56 -12.20 -18.45
N SER A 55 1.46 -11.46 -18.34
CA SER A 55 1.43 -10.14 -17.70
C SER A 55 0.38 -10.03 -16.60
N LEU A 56 0.50 -8.99 -15.78
CA LEU A 56 -0.49 -8.63 -14.76
C LEU A 56 -1.85 -8.29 -15.40
N GLN A 57 -1.86 -7.72 -16.61
CA GLN A 57 -3.08 -7.57 -17.40
C GLN A 57 -3.76 -8.92 -17.65
N ASP A 58 -3.02 -9.93 -18.12
CA ASP A 58 -3.58 -11.24 -18.44
C ASP A 58 -4.12 -11.92 -17.17
N PHE A 59 -3.37 -11.81 -16.07
CA PHE A 59 -3.79 -12.25 -14.75
C PHE A 59 -5.15 -11.66 -14.35
N TYR A 60 -5.35 -10.35 -14.50
CA TYR A 60 -6.62 -9.69 -14.19
C TYR A 60 -7.73 -10.08 -15.16
N ILE A 61 -7.45 -10.13 -16.46
CA ILE A 61 -8.46 -10.46 -17.49
C ILE A 61 -8.98 -11.89 -17.27
N ASN A 62 -8.11 -12.86 -16.97
CA ASN A 62 -8.53 -14.24 -16.70
C ASN A 62 -9.42 -14.37 -15.44
N ARG A 63 -9.27 -13.46 -14.46
CA ARG A 63 -10.01 -13.52 -13.19
C ARG A 63 -11.29 -12.70 -13.17
N PHE A 64 -11.31 -11.57 -13.88
CA PHE A 64 -12.40 -10.59 -13.82
C PHE A 64 -13.06 -10.34 -15.17
N GLY A 65 -12.44 -10.76 -16.27
CA GLY A 65 -12.85 -10.39 -17.62
C GLY A 65 -12.38 -8.98 -18.01
N ARG A 66 -12.23 -8.79 -19.33
CA ARG A 66 -11.69 -7.54 -19.90
C ARG A 66 -12.45 -6.27 -19.49
N PRO A 67 -13.79 -6.25 -19.41
CA PRO A 67 -14.51 -5.03 -19.04
C PRO A 67 -14.27 -4.59 -17.59
N LEU A 68 -14.26 -5.52 -16.62
CA LEU A 68 -13.96 -5.20 -15.22
C LEU A 68 -12.50 -4.75 -15.07
N TYR A 69 -11.56 -5.45 -15.74
CA TYR A 69 -10.16 -5.04 -15.81
C TYR A 69 -10.04 -3.56 -16.22
N LYS A 70 -10.65 -3.17 -17.34
CA LYS A 70 -10.60 -1.79 -17.85
C LYS A 70 -11.23 -0.75 -16.92
N MET A 71 -12.27 -1.13 -16.18
CA MET A 71 -12.98 -0.22 -15.29
C MET A 71 -12.23 0.03 -13.97
N PHE A 72 -11.73 -1.03 -13.33
CA PHE A 72 -11.26 -0.96 -11.94
C PHE A 72 -9.77 -1.25 -11.73
N PHE A 73 -9.10 -1.86 -12.72
CA PHE A 73 -7.74 -2.36 -12.53
C PHE A 73 -6.73 -1.69 -13.46
N GLU A 74 -7.01 -1.56 -14.75
CA GLU A 74 -6.08 -1.05 -15.76
C GLU A 74 -5.46 0.30 -15.34
N HIS A 75 -6.27 1.36 -15.35
CA HIS A 75 -5.80 2.71 -15.07
C HIS A 75 -5.36 2.90 -13.62
N TYR A 76 -5.99 2.23 -12.65
CA TYR A 76 -5.57 2.36 -11.25
C TYR A 76 -4.21 1.67 -11.00
N THR A 77 -3.98 0.52 -11.62
CA THR A 77 -2.69 -0.18 -11.53
C THR A 77 -1.59 0.63 -12.19
N GLU A 78 -1.86 1.17 -13.38
CA GLU A 78 -0.97 2.11 -14.06
C GLU A 78 -0.70 3.36 -13.21
N LYS A 79 -1.76 3.95 -12.62
CA LYS A 79 -1.63 5.06 -11.66
C LYS A 79 -0.81 4.70 -10.43
N VAL A 80 -0.71 3.44 -10.02
CA VAL A 80 0.12 3.00 -8.87
C VAL A 80 1.56 2.70 -9.28
N TRP A 81 1.77 2.10 -10.45
CA TRP A 81 3.10 1.62 -10.87
C TRP A 81 3.81 2.48 -11.89
N GLY A 82 3.14 3.47 -12.50
CA GLY A 82 3.70 4.33 -13.54
C GLY A 82 3.88 3.63 -14.89
N VAL A 83 3.54 2.35 -14.98
CA VAL A 83 3.65 1.54 -16.20
C VAL A 83 2.37 0.72 -16.42
N HIS A 84 2.07 0.47 -17.70
CA HIS A 84 0.88 -0.27 -18.06
C HIS A 84 0.94 -1.74 -17.56
N PRO A 85 -0.16 -2.34 -17.06
CA PRO A 85 -0.13 -3.70 -16.51
C PRO A 85 0.28 -4.81 -17.49
N SER A 86 0.36 -4.52 -18.80
CA SER A 86 0.84 -5.48 -19.80
C SER A 86 2.36 -5.69 -19.77
N VAL A 87 3.13 -4.80 -19.15
CA VAL A 87 4.60 -4.93 -19.01
C VAL A 87 5.03 -5.43 -17.63
N LEU A 88 4.08 -5.57 -16.70
CA LEU A 88 4.33 -6.13 -15.37
C LEU A 88 4.16 -7.64 -15.41
N GLY A 89 5.07 -8.39 -14.81
CA GLY A 89 5.00 -9.86 -14.73
C GLY A 89 3.75 -10.35 -13.99
N ALA A 90 3.24 -11.52 -14.41
CA ALA A 90 2.05 -12.12 -13.81
C ALA A 90 2.28 -12.64 -12.37
N ASP A 91 3.53 -12.99 -12.05
CA ASP A 91 4.01 -13.42 -10.73
C ASP A 91 3.73 -12.36 -9.65
N TRP A 92 3.82 -11.08 -10.01
CA TRP A 92 3.45 -9.97 -9.13
C TRP A 92 1.97 -10.04 -8.71
N GLY A 93 1.09 -10.30 -9.67
CA GLY A 93 -0.36 -10.45 -9.43
C GLY A 93 -0.66 -11.66 -8.55
N ALA A 94 0.06 -12.75 -8.74
CA ALA A 94 -0.09 -13.95 -7.91
C ALA A 94 0.24 -13.64 -6.44
N GLN A 95 1.34 -12.97 -6.14
CA GLN A 95 1.74 -12.71 -4.75
C GLN A 95 0.77 -11.79 -3.98
N ARG A 96 0.12 -10.83 -4.67
CA ARG A 96 -0.72 -9.80 -4.02
C ARG A 96 -2.22 -10.00 -4.15
N VAL A 97 -2.68 -10.64 -5.23
CA VAL A 97 -4.09 -10.67 -5.66
C VAL A 97 -4.63 -12.11 -5.77
N ASN A 98 -3.84 -13.15 -5.46
CA ASN A 98 -4.21 -14.55 -5.68
C ASN A 98 -5.57 -14.99 -5.12
N GLY A 99 -6.03 -14.33 -4.06
CA GLY A 99 -7.31 -14.66 -3.45
C GLY A 99 -8.51 -13.81 -3.90
N LEU A 100 -8.32 -12.76 -4.69
CA LEU A 100 -9.39 -11.83 -5.07
C LEU A 100 -10.28 -12.30 -6.25
N SER A 101 -10.35 -13.59 -6.56
CA SER A 101 -11.25 -14.06 -7.61
C SER A 101 -12.73 -13.75 -7.28
N ILE A 102 -13.56 -13.50 -8.28
CA ILE A 102 -15.01 -13.29 -8.05
C ILE A 102 -15.64 -14.50 -7.34
N LYS A 103 -15.16 -15.71 -7.64
CA LYS A 103 -15.61 -16.96 -7.00
C LYS A 103 -15.28 -17.00 -5.51
N SER A 104 -14.07 -16.60 -5.11
CA SER A 104 -13.68 -16.53 -3.69
C SER A 104 -14.38 -15.38 -2.97
N LEU A 105 -14.58 -14.23 -3.60
CA LEU A 105 -15.38 -13.14 -3.05
C LEU A 105 -16.81 -13.57 -2.75
N LEU A 106 -17.47 -14.26 -3.70
CA LEU A 106 -18.81 -14.81 -3.52
C LEU A 106 -18.85 -15.91 -2.43
N LYS A 107 -17.88 -16.83 -2.42
CA LYS A 107 -17.77 -17.87 -1.38
C LYS A 107 -17.60 -17.26 0.02
N ASN A 108 -16.76 -16.23 0.14
CA ASN A 108 -16.52 -15.54 1.41
C ASN A 108 -17.74 -14.73 1.87
N MET A 109 -18.54 -14.18 0.96
CA MET A 109 -19.82 -13.55 1.28
C MET A 109 -20.87 -14.55 1.82
N LEU A 110 -20.90 -15.79 1.33
CA LEU A 110 -21.76 -16.85 1.85
C LEU A 110 -21.31 -17.34 3.24
N VAL A 111 -20.00 -17.38 3.50
CA VAL A 111 -19.42 -17.81 4.79
C VAL A 111 -19.49 -16.72 5.86
N ARG A 112 -19.62 -15.44 5.48
CA ARG A 112 -19.73 -14.27 6.37
C ARG A 112 -20.84 -14.35 7.43
N LYS A 113 -21.83 -15.25 7.28
CA LYS A 113 -22.90 -15.45 8.28
C LYS A 113 -22.44 -16.11 9.60
N LYS A 114 -21.18 -16.55 9.74
CA LYS A 114 -20.73 -17.34 10.92
C LYS A 114 -19.57 -16.75 11.77
N ARG A 115 -19.09 -15.52 11.52
CA ARG A 115 -17.99 -14.94 12.32
C ARG A 115 -18.50 -13.96 13.37
N MET A 116 -18.13 -14.19 14.63
CA MET A 116 -18.44 -13.29 15.73
C MET A 116 -17.62 -11.99 15.65
N PRO A 117 -18.20 -10.83 16.02
CA PRO A 117 -17.45 -9.58 16.12
C PRO A 117 -16.40 -9.67 17.23
N GLY A 118 -15.12 -9.47 16.92
CA GLY A 118 -14.05 -9.33 17.93
C GLY A 118 -12.90 -10.34 17.86
N ASP A 119 -12.92 -11.31 16.94
CA ASP A 119 -11.81 -12.25 16.80
C ASP A 119 -10.59 -11.59 16.14
N ILE A 120 -9.49 -11.50 16.90
CA ILE A 120 -8.19 -10.95 16.49
C ILE A 120 -7.45 -11.96 15.59
N ARG A 121 -7.77 -13.26 15.68
CA ARG A 121 -7.08 -14.33 14.95
C ARG A 121 -7.66 -14.49 13.53
N GLN A 122 -7.30 -13.58 12.63
CA GLN A 122 -7.69 -13.63 11.22
C GLN A 122 -6.74 -14.50 10.36
N LYS A 123 -6.21 -15.59 10.91
CA LYS A 123 -5.06 -16.35 10.35
C LYS A 123 -5.30 -16.91 8.94
N ASP A 124 -6.57 -17.12 8.55
CA ASP A 124 -6.98 -17.65 7.23
C ASP A 124 -7.79 -16.65 6.39
N THR A 125 -7.59 -15.35 6.60
CA THR A 125 -8.32 -14.31 5.86
C THR A 125 -7.36 -13.58 4.94
N GLU A 126 -7.70 -13.46 3.66
CA GLU A 126 -6.87 -12.72 2.71
C GLU A 126 -6.58 -11.30 3.20
N LYS A 127 -5.39 -10.78 2.89
CA LYS A 127 -5.00 -9.42 3.28
C LYS A 127 -6.02 -8.37 2.79
N SER A 128 -6.63 -8.59 1.62
CA SER A 128 -7.70 -7.78 1.03
C SER A 128 -9.05 -7.88 1.76
N LEU A 129 -9.21 -8.80 2.71
CA LEU A 129 -10.43 -9.11 3.45
C LEU A 129 -10.29 -8.94 4.98
N ILE A 130 -9.15 -8.46 5.48
CA ILE A 130 -8.96 -8.10 6.88
C ILE A 130 -10.05 -7.13 7.35
N GLU A 131 -10.86 -7.53 8.31
CA GLU A 131 -11.98 -6.68 8.78
C GLU A 131 -11.56 -5.79 9.94
N ASN A 132 -10.52 -6.18 10.69
CA ASN A 132 -9.99 -5.41 11.80
C ASN A 132 -8.45 -5.46 11.82
N PHE A 133 -7.81 -4.38 12.25
CA PHE A 133 -6.37 -4.32 12.46
C PHE A 133 -6.03 -3.60 13.76
N LEU A 134 -4.85 -3.88 14.32
CA LEU A 134 -4.31 -3.15 15.45
C LEU A 134 -3.54 -1.93 14.96
N TYR A 135 -3.74 -0.80 15.63
CA TYR A 135 -3.07 0.46 15.30
C TYR A 135 -2.54 1.13 16.56
N PRO A 136 -1.29 1.65 16.59
CA PRO A 136 -0.79 2.35 17.76
C PRO A 136 -1.54 3.65 18.02
N LYS A 137 -1.54 4.09 19.28
CA LYS A 137 -2.33 5.25 19.71
C LYS A 137 -1.93 6.51 18.94
N PHE A 138 -0.62 6.71 18.78
CA PHE A 138 -0.03 7.92 18.19
C PHE A 138 0.50 7.72 16.76
N GLY A 139 0.06 6.65 16.09
CA GLY A 139 0.49 6.33 14.73
C GLY A 139 1.60 5.27 14.67
N PRO A 140 1.92 4.77 13.46
CA PRO A 140 2.82 3.64 13.29
C PRO A 140 4.24 3.87 13.80
N GLY A 141 4.71 5.13 13.83
CA GLY A 141 6.02 5.51 14.37
C GLY A 141 6.22 5.09 15.83
N GLN A 142 5.15 5.08 16.63
CA GLN A 142 5.17 4.67 18.03
C GLN A 142 5.72 3.23 18.21
N LEU A 143 5.49 2.33 17.24
CA LEU A 143 6.02 0.97 17.31
C LEU A 143 7.55 0.97 17.23
N TRP A 144 8.11 1.74 16.31
CA TRP A 144 9.55 1.84 16.09
C TRP A 144 10.26 2.64 17.19
N GLU A 145 9.63 3.70 17.70
CA GLU A 145 10.09 4.40 18.90
C GLU A 145 10.14 3.47 20.11
N THR A 146 9.15 2.57 20.24
CA THR A 146 9.15 1.59 21.33
C THR A 146 10.24 0.55 21.12
N ALA A 147 10.42 0.03 19.90
CA ALA A 147 11.52 -0.89 19.60
C ALA A 147 12.89 -0.26 19.86
N ALA A 148 13.08 1.01 19.49
CA ALA A 148 14.30 1.76 19.76
C ALA A 148 14.60 1.84 21.27
N ARG A 149 13.59 2.19 22.08
CA ARG A 149 13.74 2.21 23.55
C ARG A 149 14.08 0.86 24.14
N GLU A 150 13.52 -0.24 23.62
CA GLU A 150 13.85 -1.58 24.11
C GLU A 150 15.29 -1.99 23.76
N ILE A 151 15.79 -1.59 22.58
CA ILE A 151 17.19 -1.80 22.20
C ILE A 151 18.13 -1.06 23.15
N GLU A 152 17.84 0.22 23.42
CA GLU A 152 18.64 1.05 24.33
C GLU A 152 18.58 0.49 25.77
N ARG A 153 17.43 -0.04 26.19
CA ARG A 153 17.23 -0.61 27.53
C ARG A 153 17.97 -1.92 27.77
N ASP A 154 18.11 -2.78 26.76
CA ASP A 154 18.84 -4.06 26.90
C ASP A 154 20.36 -3.84 26.90
N GLU A 155 20.85 -2.60 26.70
CA GLU A 155 22.28 -2.21 26.69
C GLU A 155 23.17 -2.99 25.69
N LYS A 156 22.57 -3.83 24.85
CA LYS A 156 23.26 -4.66 23.84
C LYS A 156 23.27 -4.04 22.44
N GLY A 157 22.60 -2.92 22.25
CA GLY A 157 22.54 -2.22 20.97
C GLY A 157 22.58 -0.71 21.14
N THR A 158 23.21 -0.06 20.17
CA THR A 158 23.34 1.40 20.13
C THR A 158 22.64 1.92 18.88
N ILE A 159 21.81 2.95 19.05
CA ILE A 159 21.15 3.64 17.93
C ILE A 159 21.86 4.95 17.68
N LEU A 160 22.51 5.07 16.52
CA LEU A 160 23.23 6.26 16.11
C LEU A 160 22.38 7.07 15.13
N LEU A 161 21.68 8.08 15.64
CA LEU A 161 20.98 9.06 14.81
C LEU A 161 21.96 10.06 14.21
N MET A 162 21.61 10.69 13.09
CA MET A 162 22.49 11.62 12.37
C MET A 162 23.83 11.01 11.91
N HIS A 163 23.88 9.68 11.74
CA HIS A 163 25.04 8.95 11.22
C HIS A 163 24.69 8.35 9.86
N ARG A 164 24.92 9.12 8.79
CA ARG A 164 24.65 8.64 7.42
C ARG A 164 25.81 7.77 6.95
N LEU A 165 25.57 6.49 6.66
CA LEU A 165 26.56 5.63 6.02
C LEU A 165 27.02 6.22 4.68
N VAL A 166 28.33 6.39 4.50
CA VAL A 166 28.92 6.87 3.25
C VAL A 166 29.94 5.89 2.66
N ARG A 167 30.58 5.04 3.46
CA ARG A 167 31.52 4.01 2.98
C ARG A 167 31.42 2.70 3.75
N ILE A 168 31.62 1.59 3.06
CA ILE A 168 31.82 0.26 3.63
C ILE A 168 33.21 -0.19 3.19
N HIS A 169 34.12 -0.38 4.14
CA HIS A 169 35.51 -0.74 3.85
C HIS A 169 35.69 -2.24 3.77
N TYR A 170 36.01 -2.71 2.58
CA TYR A 170 36.28 -4.11 2.28
C TYR A 170 37.79 -4.32 2.06
N GLU A 171 38.34 -5.34 2.71
CA GLU A 171 39.76 -5.70 2.61
C GLU A 171 39.91 -7.22 2.82
N ASP A 172 40.68 -7.88 1.96
CA ASP A 172 41.02 -9.31 2.06
C ASP A 172 39.83 -10.27 2.26
N GLY A 173 38.71 -10.03 1.55
CA GLY A 173 37.54 -10.91 1.67
C GLY A 173 36.54 -10.51 2.75
N LEU A 174 36.86 -9.49 3.56
CA LEU A 174 36.12 -9.15 4.78
C LEU A 174 35.75 -7.66 4.83
N ILE A 175 34.65 -7.37 5.51
CA ILE A 175 34.35 -6.00 5.92
C ILE A 175 35.18 -5.69 7.18
N ARG A 176 35.80 -4.51 7.23
CA ARG A 176 36.61 -4.07 8.38
C ARG A 176 35.92 -2.98 9.18
N SER A 177 35.25 -2.06 8.50
CA SER A 177 34.62 -0.91 9.12
C SER A 177 33.62 -0.24 8.17
N VAL A 178 32.87 0.70 8.72
CA VAL A 178 32.03 1.62 7.96
C VAL A 178 32.38 3.06 8.30
N THR A 179 32.33 3.96 7.31
CA THR A 179 32.39 5.41 7.57
C THR A 179 30.97 5.97 7.59
N ALA A 180 30.63 6.68 8.66
CA ALA A 180 29.42 7.48 8.76
C ALA A 180 29.76 8.99 8.70
N ALA A 181 28.97 9.74 7.94
CA ALA A 181 28.96 11.20 7.99
C ALA A 181 28.02 11.68 9.11
N THR A 182 28.55 12.53 9.98
CA THR A 182 27.87 13.13 11.14
C THR A 182 27.96 14.66 11.08
N PRO A 183 27.23 15.38 11.95
CA PRO A 183 27.37 16.85 12.05
C PRO A 183 28.78 17.33 12.40
N ASP A 184 29.58 16.51 13.10
CA ASP A 184 30.93 16.85 13.57
C ASP A 184 32.03 16.37 12.62
N GLY A 185 31.67 15.69 11.53
CA GLY A 185 32.60 15.17 10.54
C GLY A 185 32.36 13.71 10.20
N HIS A 186 33.37 13.05 9.65
CA HIS A 186 33.30 11.63 9.37
C HIS A 186 33.84 10.82 10.54
N VAL A 187 33.16 9.72 10.86
CA VAL A 187 33.58 8.77 11.89
C VAL A 187 33.66 7.37 11.29
N ASP A 188 34.75 6.66 11.60
CA ASP A 188 34.90 5.25 11.22
C ASP A 188 34.48 4.35 12.38
N ILE A 189 33.64 3.37 12.09
CA ILE A 189 33.08 2.43 13.04
C ILE A 189 33.54 1.03 12.63
N PRO A 190 34.45 0.40 13.40
CA PRO A 190 34.87 -0.98 13.14
C PRO A 190 33.69 -1.96 13.25
N CYS A 191 33.62 -2.92 12.33
CA CYS A 191 32.59 -3.96 12.35
C CYS A 191 33.00 -5.19 11.54
N ASP A 192 32.56 -6.37 11.97
CA ASP A 192 32.79 -7.64 11.26
C ASP A 192 31.72 -7.91 10.19
N TYR A 193 30.50 -7.42 10.42
CA TYR A 193 29.34 -7.67 9.56
C TYR A 193 28.51 -6.41 9.37
N VAL A 194 27.95 -6.25 8.16
CA VAL A 194 27.00 -5.19 7.84
C VAL A 194 25.69 -5.81 7.36
N LEU A 195 24.62 -5.57 8.10
CA LEU A 195 23.25 -5.92 7.72
C LEU A 195 22.55 -4.66 7.20
N SER A 196 22.58 -4.47 5.88
CA SER A 196 22.03 -3.25 5.27
C SER A 196 20.56 -3.40 4.91
N SER A 197 19.77 -2.38 5.29
CA SER A 197 18.39 -2.17 4.82
C SER A 197 18.27 -0.96 3.89
N MET A 198 19.41 -0.38 3.47
CA MET A 198 19.46 0.74 2.53
C MET A 198 18.98 0.31 1.13
N PRO A 199 18.52 1.26 0.30
CA PRO A 199 18.26 0.98 -1.11
C PRO A 199 19.51 0.40 -1.77
N VAL A 200 19.35 -0.70 -2.51
CA VAL A 200 20.46 -1.41 -3.15
C VAL A 200 21.23 -0.50 -4.11
N LYS A 201 20.52 0.40 -4.81
CA LYS A 201 21.11 1.41 -5.70
C LYS A 201 22.14 2.31 -5.01
N ASP A 202 21.90 2.63 -3.74
CA ASP A 202 22.78 3.50 -2.95
C ASP A 202 23.89 2.66 -2.31
N LEU A 203 23.54 1.45 -1.84
CA LEU A 203 24.47 0.53 -1.18
C LEU A 203 25.65 0.16 -2.08
N VAL A 204 25.41 -0.17 -3.36
CA VAL A 204 26.49 -0.58 -4.28
C VAL A 204 27.55 0.50 -4.47
N SER A 205 27.20 1.77 -4.30
CA SER A 205 28.12 2.90 -4.41
C SER A 205 28.90 3.19 -3.12
N THR A 206 28.63 2.48 -2.02
CA THR A 206 29.31 2.71 -0.73
C THR A 206 30.56 1.86 -0.54
N PHE A 207 30.75 0.78 -1.31
CA PHE A 207 31.90 -0.11 -1.11
C PHE A 207 33.22 0.53 -1.53
N THR A 208 34.23 0.41 -0.67
CA THR A 208 35.63 0.77 -0.93
C THR A 208 36.52 -0.46 -0.75
N GLY A 209 37.63 -0.53 -1.48
CA GLY A 209 38.56 -1.67 -1.43
C GLY A 209 38.10 -2.92 -2.21
N ILE A 210 36.92 -2.86 -2.85
CA ILE A 210 36.45 -3.83 -3.83
C ILE A 210 35.84 -3.11 -5.03
N THR A 211 36.11 -3.64 -6.23
CA THR A 211 35.46 -3.19 -7.46
C THR A 211 34.15 -3.96 -7.64
N VAL A 212 33.01 -3.27 -7.54
CA VAL A 212 31.71 -3.84 -7.88
C VAL A 212 31.68 -4.12 -9.40
N PRO A 213 31.36 -5.35 -9.85
CA PRO A 213 31.30 -5.65 -11.27
C PRO A 213 30.35 -4.71 -12.02
N PRO A 214 30.70 -4.22 -13.22
CA PRO A 214 29.88 -3.24 -13.95
C PRO A 214 28.43 -3.68 -14.19
N GLU A 215 28.21 -4.96 -14.47
CA GLU A 215 26.87 -5.53 -14.64
C GLU A 215 26.04 -5.45 -13.36
N VAL A 216 26.63 -5.81 -12.22
CA VAL A 216 25.97 -5.74 -10.90
C VAL A 216 25.63 -4.29 -10.55
N PHE A 217 26.56 -3.36 -10.79
CA PHE A 217 26.34 -1.94 -10.56
C PHE A 217 25.21 -1.39 -11.44
N SER A 218 25.22 -1.74 -12.73
CA SER A 218 24.18 -1.34 -13.68
C SER A 218 22.81 -1.86 -13.28
N VAL A 219 22.70 -3.15 -12.93
CA VAL A 219 21.45 -3.74 -12.46
C VAL A 219 20.96 -3.03 -11.20
N ALA A 220 21.81 -2.85 -10.19
CA ALA A 220 21.44 -2.21 -8.92
C ALA A 220 20.94 -0.77 -9.10
N THR A 221 21.59 0.00 -9.98
CA THR A 221 21.28 1.43 -10.18
C THR A 221 20.13 1.69 -11.16
N SER A 222 19.79 0.71 -12.00
CA SER A 222 18.69 0.80 -12.96
C SER A 222 17.37 0.19 -12.47
N LEU A 223 17.33 -0.36 -11.25
CA LEU A 223 16.10 -0.90 -10.67
C LEU A 223 15.02 0.19 -10.59
N PRO A 224 13.88 0.01 -11.29
CA PRO A 224 12.83 1.00 -11.28
C PRO A 224 12.16 1.04 -9.91
N TYR A 225 11.87 2.25 -9.44
CA TYR A 225 11.06 2.50 -8.26
C TYR A 225 10.08 3.63 -8.55
N ARG A 226 9.17 3.84 -7.61
CA ARG A 226 8.15 4.89 -7.67
C ARG A 226 8.27 5.74 -6.42
N ASP A 227 8.24 7.04 -6.62
CA ASP A 227 8.12 8.01 -5.55
C ASP A 227 6.67 8.09 -5.05
N PHE A 228 6.55 8.58 -3.83
CA PHE A 228 5.30 8.61 -3.10
C PHE A 228 5.17 9.91 -2.32
N ILE A 229 4.23 10.74 -2.73
CA ILE A 229 3.96 12.01 -2.06
C ILE A 229 2.73 11.84 -1.17
N THR A 230 2.89 12.27 0.09
CA THR A 230 1.80 12.38 1.04
C THR A 230 1.50 13.84 1.33
N VAL A 231 0.24 14.24 1.21
CA VAL A 231 -0.22 15.59 1.57
C VAL A 231 -1.21 15.48 2.72
N GLY A 232 -0.89 16.14 3.83
CA GLY A 232 -1.80 16.26 4.97
C GLY A 232 -2.71 17.47 4.82
N ILE A 233 -4.02 17.28 4.97
CA ILE A 233 -5.00 18.38 4.94
C ILE A 233 -5.89 18.28 6.17
N LEU A 234 -5.92 19.36 6.96
CA LEU A 234 -6.85 19.51 8.08
C LEU A 234 -8.04 20.34 7.61
N VAL A 235 -9.24 19.79 7.72
CA VAL A 235 -10.49 20.48 7.35
C VAL A 235 -11.50 20.44 8.49
N ASP A 236 -12.42 21.39 8.52
CA ASP A 236 -13.54 21.42 9.46
C ASP A 236 -14.69 20.48 9.01
N ARG A 237 -14.85 20.28 7.70
CA ARG A 237 -15.96 19.49 7.14
C ARG A 237 -15.63 18.82 5.80
N LEU A 238 -16.29 17.69 5.55
CA LEU A 238 -16.31 17.03 4.25
C LEU A 238 -17.61 17.35 3.51
N LYS A 239 -17.55 17.52 2.19
CA LYS A 239 -18.75 17.56 1.33
C LYS A 239 -19.43 16.18 1.22
N ILE A 240 -18.67 15.11 1.45
CA ILE A 240 -19.18 13.74 1.38
C ILE A 240 -20.09 13.50 2.57
N ARG A 241 -21.35 13.11 2.30
CA ARG A 241 -22.33 12.80 3.33
C ARG A 241 -22.31 11.31 3.68
N HIS A 242 -22.42 11.01 4.96
CA HIS A 242 -22.60 9.66 5.48
C HIS A 242 -24.09 9.37 5.68
N ASN A 243 -24.51 8.14 5.38
CA ASN A 243 -25.90 7.70 5.54
C ASN A 243 -26.18 7.17 6.96
N GLY A 244 -25.28 7.40 7.92
CA GLY A 244 -25.40 6.95 9.30
C GLY A 244 -25.02 5.50 9.55
N GLN A 245 -24.59 4.73 8.53
CA GLN A 245 -24.29 3.31 8.67
C GLN A 245 -22.95 2.88 8.06
N PRO A 246 -22.00 2.32 8.85
CA PRO A 246 -22.10 2.10 10.30
C PRO A 246 -22.07 3.42 11.10
N PRO A 247 -22.53 3.45 12.35
CA PRO A 247 -22.46 4.64 13.19
C PRO A 247 -21.00 5.11 13.35
N THR A 248 -20.81 6.42 13.23
CA THR A 248 -19.52 7.10 13.36
C THR A 248 -19.67 8.35 14.20
N PHE A 249 -18.57 8.78 14.84
CA PHE A 249 -18.56 10.05 15.55
C PHE A 249 -18.91 11.21 14.60
N GLY A 250 -19.86 12.06 15.00
CA GLY A 250 -20.26 13.24 14.22
C GLY A 250 -20.85 12.93 12.84
N ASN A 251 -21.36 11.71 12.61
CA ASN A 251 -21.84 11.23 11.30
C ASN A 251 -20.79 11.41 10.17
N ARG A 252 -19.50 11.26 10.50
CA ARG A 252 -18.41 11.28 9.53
C ARG A 252 -18.44 10.04 8.64
N ILE A 253 -17.79 10.13 7.50
CA ILE A 253 -17.60 8.93 6.67
C ILE A 253 -16.80 7.86 7.45
N PRO A 254 -17.15 6.58 7.30
CA PRO A 254 -16.58 5.49 8.09
C PRO A 254 -15.24 5.00 7.53
N ASP A 255 -14.82 5.49 6.37
CA ASP A 255 -13.67 4.98 5.65
C ASP A 255 -12.37 5.20 6.43
N THR A 256 -11.56 4.16 6.55
CA THR A 256 -10.14 4.33 6.91
C THR A 256 -9.38 4.92 5.72
N TRP A 257 -9.67 4.41 4.51
CA TRP A 257 -9.19 4.99 3.25
C TRP A 257 -10.12 4.73 2.07
N ILE A 258 -9.97 5.55 1.04
CA ILE A 258 -10.73 5.50 -0.21
C ILE A 258 -9.73 5.43 -1.37
N TYR A 259 -9.87 4.44 -2.23
CA TYR A 259 -9.12 4.33 -3.48
C TYR A 259 -9.73 5.26 -4.51
N ILE A 260 -8.96 6.20 -5.06
CA ILE A 260 -9.44 7.17 -6.03
C ILE A 260 -9.08 6.69 -7.44
N GLN A 261 -10.05 6.07 -8.11
CA GLN A 261 -9.90 5.51 -9.45
C GLN A 261 -10.49 6.42 -10.54
N GLU A 262 -10.99 7.59 -10.15
CA GLU A 262 -11.41 8.60 -11.11
C GLU A 262 -10.21 9.04 -11.98
N ARG A 263 -10.47 9.17 -13.28
CA ARG A 263 -9.43 9.38 -14.30
C ARG A 263 -9.03 10.85 -14.45
N ASP A 264 -9.89 11.77 -14.01
CA ASP A 264 -9.68 13.22 -14.10
C ASP A 264 -8.90 13.79 -12.91
N VAL A 265 -8.42 12.94 -11.99
CA VAL A 265 -7.63 13.34 -10.82
C VAL A 265 -6.41 12.46 -10.62
N ARG A 266 -5.30 13.09 -10.20
CA ARG A 266 -4.01 12.43 -9.98
C ARG A 266 -3.90 11.70 -8.64
N ILE A 267 -4.69 12.10 -7.64
CA ILE A 267 -4.72 11.42 -6.34
C ILE A 267 -5.01 9.93 -6.50
N GLY A 268 -4.24 9.10 -5.81
CA GLY A 268 -4.38 7.64 -5.79
C GLY A 268 -5.22 7.15 -4.62
N ARG A 269 -5.00 7.70 -3.42
CA ARG A 269 -5.72 7.28 -2.21
C ARG A 269 -5.98 8.47 -1.27
N LEU A 270 -7.12 8.45 -0.61
CA LEU A 270 -7.49 9.37 0.46
C LEU A 270 -7.59 8.59 1.78
N GLN A 271 -6.90 9.05 2.81
CA GLN A 271 -6.90 8.52 4.17
C GLN A 271 -7.75 9.44 5.06
N VAL A 272 -8.51 8.87 6.00
CA VAL A 272 -9.27 9.63 7.01
C VAL A 272 -8.73 9.27 8.39
N PHE A 273 -7.70 9.98 8.84
CA PHE A 273 -6.91 9.60 10.01
C PHE A 273 -7.70 9.60 11.33
N ASN A 274 -8.80 10.35 11.43
CA ASN A 274 -9.74 10.27 12.54
C ASN A 274 -10.25 8.83 12.78
N ASN A 275 -10.39 8.04 11.72
CA ASN A 275 -10.85 6.66 11.79
C ASN A 275 -9.71 5.67 12.08
N TRP A 276 -8.45 6.10 12.00
CA TRP A 276 -7.28 5.33 12.41
C TRP A 276 -6.99 5.50 13.89
N SER A 277 -7.02 6.74 14.41
CA SER A 277 -6.95 7.01 15.84
C SER A 277 -7.45 8.42 16.15
N PRO A 278 -8.26 8.60 17.22
CA PRO A 278 -8.72 9.91 17.64
C PRO A 278 -7.60 10.79 18.22
N TYR A 279 -6.42 10.22 18.46
CA TYR A 279 -5.25 10.92 19.01
C TYR A 279 -4.30 11.44 17.92
N LEU A 280 -4.65 11.29 16.63
CA LEU A 280 -3.85 11.82 15.51
C LEU A 280 -4.24 13.26 15.12
N VAL A 281 -5.24 13.82 15.79
CA VAL A 281 -5.73 15.17 15.57
C VAL A 281 -6.03 15.79 16.93
N GLU A 282 -5.60 17.03 17.13
CA GLU A 282 -5.79 17.74 18.39
C GLU A 282 -7.28 18.00 18.66
N ASP A 283 -7.98 18.63 17.72
CA ASP A 283 -9.42 18.80 17.78
C ASP A 283 -10.15 17.69 17.02
N TYR A 284 -10.23 16.51 17.64
CA TYR A 284 -10.98 15.40 17.09
C TYR A 284 -12.46 15.71 16.87
N ARG A 285 -13.06 16.66 17.59
CA ARG A 285 -14.51 16.90 17.53
C ARG A 285 -14.90 17.76 16.34
N HIS A 286 -14.07 18.74 16.00
CA HIS A 286 -14.39 19.71 14.95
C HIS A 286 -13.55 19.57 13.68
N CYS A 287 -12.38 18.92 13.75
CA CYS A 287 -11.51 18.76 12.60
C CYS A 287 -11.45 17.33 12.06
N ILE A 288 -11.14 17.23 10.77
CA ILE A 288 -10.94 16.00 10.01
C ILE A 288 -9.54 16.06 9.41
N TRP A 289 -8.71 15.12 9.82
CA TRP A 289 -7.33 14.97 9.34
C TRP A 289 -7.30 13.99 8.17
N LEU A 290 -6.99 14.51 6.99
CA LEU A 290 -6.94 13.76 5.74
C LEU A 290 -5.49 13.57 5.29
N GLY A 291 -5.19 12.38 4.78
CA GLY A 291 -3.95 12.09 4.08
C GLY A 291 -4.24 11.81 2.61
N LEU A 292 -3.68 12.59 1.71
CA LEU A 292 -3.79 12.37 0.28
C LEU A 292 -2.50 11.73 -0.20
N GLU A 293 -2.63 10.71 -1.03
CA GLU A 293 -1.50 9.95 -1.53
C GLU A 293 -1.43 10.02 -3.05
N TYR A 294 -0.27 10.37 -3.55
CA TYR A 294 0.06 10.47 -4.97
C TYR A 294 1.22 9.51 -5.27
N PHE A 295 1.11 8.80 -6.37
CA PHE A 295 2.14 7.90 -6.86
C PHE A 295 2.77 8.53 -8.10
N CYS A 296 4.07 8.79 -8.04
CA CYS A 296 4.78 9.56 -9.06
C CYS A 296 6.21 9.04 -9.24
N ASN A 297 6.95 9.66 -10.15
CA ASN A 297 8.39 9.60 -10.23
C ASN A 297 8.95 11.01 -10.04
N GLU A 298 10.23 11.08 -9.70
CA GLU A 298 11.01 12.30 -9.72
C GLU A 298 10.85 13.00 -11.09
N ASN A 299 10.40 14.26 -11.06
CA ASN A 299 10.10 15.12 -12.23
C ASN A 299 8.79 14.84 -12.99
N ASP A 300 7.87 14.02 -12.48
CA ASP A 300 6.51 13.97 -13.03
C ASP A 300 5.81 15.34 -12.88
N GLU A 301 5.04 15.75 -13.89
CA GLU A 301 4.08 16.85 -13.72
C GLU A 301 2.98 16.37 -12.77
N LEU A 302 2.91 16.93 -11.56
CA LEU A 302 1.93 16.59 -10.50
C LEU A 302 1.01 17.75 -10.15
#